data_AF-A0A927XL04-F1
#
_entry.id   AF-A0A927XL04-F1
#
_cell.length_a   1.000
_cell.length_b   1.000
_cell.length_c   1.000
_cell.angle_alpha   90.00
_cell.angle_beta   90.00
_cell.angle_gamma   90.00
#
_symmetry.space_group_name_H-M   'P 1'
#
loop_
_entity.id
_entity.type
_entity.pdbx_description
1 polymer ?
#
loop_
_entity_poly.entity_id
_entity_poly.type
_entity_poly.pdbx_seq_one_letter_code
_entity_poly.pdbx_strand_id
1 'polypeptide(L)'
;MNTIDDTQVYKYFLGTLENCGTFLLNCKPQDIEYYLFEEFDGDCVSFLHETTLSRLLDCGYISPEIYSKCQLLNEKFRCMENTSMWNVDSVKTNPTWHAILLLSDEIKSMIQKKGGHNNI
;
A
#
# COMPACT_ATOMS: atom_id res chain seq x y z
N MET A 1 22.52 -12.42 9.32
CA MET A 1 21.20 -11.90 8.93
C MET A 1 20.77 -12.65 7.70
N ASN A 2 19.70 -13.45 7.75
CA ASN A 2 19.12 -14.03 6.54
C ASN A 2 18.52 -12.87 5.73
N THR A 3 19.18 -12.49 4.65
CA THR A 3 18.64 -11.52 3.69
C THR A 3 17.44 -12.17 3.03
N ILE A 4 16.24 -11.63 3.27
CA ILE A 4 15.05 -12.00 2.49
C ILE A 4 15.34 -11.71 1.01
N ASP A 5 15.05 -12.68 0.13
CA ASP A 5 15.28 -12.54 -1.30
C ASP A 5 14.27 -11.58 -1.96
N ASP A 6 14.55 -11.13 -3.18
CA ASP A 6 13.73 -10.10 -3.85
C ASP A 6 12.30 -10.57 -4.12
N THR A 7 12.10 -11.86 -4.39
CA THR A 7 10.76 -12.43 -4.60
C THR A 7 9.97 -12.40 -3.29
N GLN A 8 10.61 -12.69 -2.16
CA GLN A 8 9.97 -12.61 -0.85
C GLN A 8 9.66 -11.15 -0.46
N VAL A 9 10.55 -10.20 -0.75
CA VAL A 9 10.29 -8.77 -0.58
C VAL A 9 9.08 -8.34 -1.41
N TYR A 10 9.01 -8.78 -2.67
CA TYR A 10 7.90 -8.46 -3.54
C TYR A 10 6.57 -9.03 -3.02
N LYS A 11 6.57 -10.26 -2.47
CA LYS A 11 5.37 -10.83 -1.83
C LYS A 11 4.91 -10.02 -0.63
N TYR A 12 5.81 -9.56 0.22
CA TYR A 12 5.44 -8.72 1.35
C TYR A 12 4.92 -7.37 0.90
N PHE A 13 5.56 -6.74 -0.09
CA PHE A 13 5.06 -5.52 -0.72
C PHE A 13 3.62 -5.68 -1.26
N LEU A 14 3.32 -6.78 -1.95
CA LEU A 14 1.96 -7.06 -2.39
C LEU A 14 1.00 -7.25 -1.20
N GLY A 15 1.41 -8.01 -0.19
CA GLY A 15 0.62 -8.21 1.04
C GLY A 15 0.28 -6.90 1.73
N THR A 16 1.24 -5.98 1.83
CA THR A 16 1.01 -4.64 2.36
C THR A 16 -0.09 -3.92 1.58
N LEU A 17 -0.05 -3.90 0.25
CA LEU A 17 -1.06 -3.22 -0.55
C LEU A 17 -2.46 -3.84 -0.43
N GLU A 18 -2.56 -5.15 -0.17
CA GLU A 18 -3.86 -5.82 0.02
C GLU A 18 -4.59 -5.34 1.29
N ASN A 19 -3.85 -4.86 2.29
CA ASN A 19 -4.42 -4.34 3.54
C ASN A 19 -5.01 -2.92 3.40
N CYS A 20 -4.79 -2.23 2.28
CA CYS A 20 -5.28 -0.88 2.03
C CYS A 20 -6.03 -0.78 0.70
N GLY A 21 -7.22 -0.18 0.71
CA GLY A 21 -8.01 0.04 -0.50
C GLY A 21 -9.45 0.43 -0.19
N THR A 22 -10.22 0.76 -1.23
CA THR A 22 -11.61 1.21 -1.08
C THR A 22 -12.53 0.11 -0.54
N PHE A 23 -12.11 -1.16 -0.55
CA PHE A 23 -12.83 -2.24 0.12
C PHE A 23 -13.09 -1.94 1.61
N LEU A 24 -12.16 -1.21 2.26
CA LEU A 24 -12.28 -0.80 3.67
C LEU A 24 -13.51 0.06 3.95
N LEU A 25 -14.04 0.78 2.96
CA LEU A 25 -15.26 1.60 3.13
C LEU A 25 -16.48 0.74 3.48
N ASN A 26 -16.48 -0.52 3.04
CA ASN A 26 -17.54 -1.49 3.29
C ASN A 26 -17.26 -2.41 4.48
N CYS A 27 -16.07 -2.34 5.07
CA CYS A 27 -15.66 -3.16 6.20
C CYS A 27 -16.30 -2.71 7.52
N LYS A 28 -16.34 -3.60 8.50
CA LYS A 28 -16.72 -3.23 9.88
C LYS A 28 -15.57 -2.44 10.52
N PRO A 29 -15.85 -1.62 11.56
CA PRO A 29 -14.81 -0.88 12.26
C PRO A 29 -13.61 -1.73 12.69
N GLN A 30 -13.85 -2.92 13.23
CA GLN A 30 -12.81 -3.82 13.71
C GLN A 30 -11.89 -4.30 12.57
N ASP A 31 -12.45 -4.53 11.38
CA ASP A 31 -11.67 -4.94 10.23
C ASP A 31 -10.81 -3.77 9.72
N ILE A 32 -11.29 -2.52 9.83
CA ILE A 32 -10.51 -1.34 9.45
C ILE A 32 -9.35 -1.13 10.43
N GLU A 33 -9.58 -1.30 11.74
CA GLU A 33 -8.52 -1.29 12.75
C GLU A 33 -7.44 -2.32 12.40
N TYR A 34 -7.86 -3.58 12.18
CA TYR A 34 -6.94 -4.65 11.85
C TYR A 34 -6.16 -4.41 10.55
N TYR A 35 -6.86 -4.24 9.43
CA TYR A 35 -6.19 -4.12 8.13
C TYR A 35 -5.39 -2.83 7.99
N LEU A 36 -5.96 -1.69 8.37
CA LEU A 36 -5.35 -0.40 8.07
C LEU A 36 -4.44 0.09 9.19
N PHE A 37 -4.90 0.04 10.44
CA PHE A 37 -4.18 0.63 11.57
C PHE A 37 -3.21 -0.34 12.27
N GLU A 38 -3.36 -1.66 12.07
CA GLU A 38 -2.38 -2.64 12.54
C GLU A 38 -1.48 -3.14 11.41
N GLU A 39 -2.05 -3.85 10.43
CA GLU A 39 -1.28 -4.53 9.39
C GLU A 39 -0.64 -3.53 8.40
N PHE A 40 -1.44 -2.67 7.78
CA PHE A 40 -0.93 -1.72 6.78
C PHE A 40 0.04 -0.71 7.40
N ASP A 41 -0.27 -0.12 8.56
CA ASP A 41 0.62 0.84 9.21
C ASP A 41 2.01 0.24 9.49
N GLY A 42 2.03 -0.94 10.13
CA GLY A 42 3.26 -1.65 10.47
C GLY A 42 4.08 -2.04 9.22
N ASP A 43 3.41 -2.60 8.22
CA ASP A 43 4.06 -3.05 7.00
C ASP A 43 4.53 -1.89 6.11
N CYS A 44 3.78 -0.80 6.06
CA CYS A 44 4.07 0.37 5.24
C CYS A 44 5.44 0.99 5.59
N VAL A 45 5.84 0.97 6.87
CA VAL A 45 7.17 1.43 7.33
C VAL A 45 8.29 0.67 6.63
N SER A 46 8.08 -0.61 6.32
CA SER A 46 9.10 -1.50 5.78
C SER A 46 9.01 -1.62 4.25
N PHE A 47 7.81 -1.86 3.72
CA PHE A 47 7.62 -2.29 2.34
C PHE A 47 7.24 -1.16 1.38
N LEU A 48 6.81 0.00 1.89
CA LEU A 48 6.69 1.24 1.13
C LEU A 48 7.83 2.23 1.42
N HIS A 49 8.88 1.78 2.12
CA HIS A 49 10.10 2.56 2.32
C HIS A 49 10.91 2.69 1.03
N GLU A 50 11.60 3.82 0.86
CA GLU A 50 12.42 4.14 -0.31
C GLU A 50 13.41 3.02 -0.65
N THR A 51 14.14 2.50 0.34
CA THR A 51 15.11 1.42 0.12
C THR A 51 14.47 0.16 -0.46
N THR A 52 13.29 -0.21 0.01
CA THR A 52 12.58 -1.40 -0.46
C THR A 52 12.02 -1.17 -1.86
N LEU A 53 11.42 -0.01 -2.11
CA LEU A 53 10.87 0.35 -3.41
C LEU A 53 11.98 0.45 -4.47
N SER A 54 13.13 1.04 -4.15
CA SER A 54 14.28 1.13 -5.05
C SER A 54 14.82 -0.24 -5.40
N ARG A 55 14.93 -1.14 -4.41
CA ARG A 55 15.30 -2.55 -4.65
C ARG A 55 14.34 -3.24 -5.62
N LEU A 56 13.03 -3.08 -5.42
CA LEU A 56 12.02 -3.67 -6.31
C LEU A 56 12.05 -3.05 -7.72
N LEU A 57 12.37 -1.77 -7.84
CA LEU A 57 12.53 -1.07 -9.11
C LEU A 57 13.77 -1.59 -9.86
N ASP A 58 14.92 -1.67 -9.20
CA ASP A 58 16.19 -2.13 -9.76
C ASP A 58 16.11 -3.58 -10.27
N CYS A 59 15.37 -4.43 -9.55
CA CYS A 59 15.11 -5.81 -9.94
C CYS A 59 13.97 -5.95 -10.97
N GLY A 60 13.33 -4.86 -11.38
CA GLY A 60 12.28 -4.85 -12.42
C GLY A 60 10.89 -5.33 -11.97
N TYR A 61 10.68 -5.58 -10.67
CA TYR A 61 9.38 -6.02 -10.14
C TYR A 61 8.31 -4.93 -10.25
N ILE A 62 8.69 -3.66 -10.11
CA ILE A 62 7.79 -2.50 -10.24
C ILE A 62 8.26 -1.56 -11.35
N SER A 63 7.36 -0.77 -11.92
CA SER A 63 7.74 0.31 -12.85
C SER A 63 8.10 1.59 -12.09
N PRO A 64 8.82 2.54 -12.72
CA PRO A 64 9.04 3.87 -12.13
C PRO A 64 7.73 4.57 -11.73
N GLU A 65 6.65 4.35 -12.49
CA GLU A 65 5.33 4.92 -12.18
C GLU A 65 4.73 4.31 -10.90
N ILE A 66 4.82 2.99 -10.72
CA ILE A 66 4.39 2.31 -9.49
C ILE A 66 5.24 2.79 -8.31
N TYR A 67 6.56 2.94 -8.49
CA TYR A 67 7.47 3.47 -7.48
C TYR A 67 7.01 4.84 -6.97
N SER A 68 6.79 5.80 -7.87
CA SER A 68 6.36 7.16 -7.49
C SER A 68 5.00 7.17 -6.79
N LYS A 69 4.06 6.33 -7.23
CA LYS A 69 2.75 6.23 -6.57
C LYS A 69 2.83 5.58 -5.18
N CYS A 70 3.71 4.60 -4.99
CA CYS A 70 3.95 4.00 -3.67
C CYS A 70 4.56 5.01 -2.69
N GLN A 71 5.49 5.85 -3.15
CA GLN A 71 6.03 6.94 -2.32
C GLN A 71 4.92 7.93 -1.93
N LEU A 72 4.08 8.33 -2.90
CA LEU A 72 2.95 9.22 -2.63
C LEU A 72 1.93 8.61 -1.66
N LEU A 73 1.67 7.29 -1.77
CA LEU A 73 0.78 6.57 -0.86
C LEU A 73 1.32 6.61 0.57
N ASN A 74 2.60 6.27 0.75
CA ASN A 74 3.27 6.31 2.05
C ASN A 74 3.23 7.73 2.63
N GLU A 75 3.61 8.75 1.86
CA GLU A 75 3.57 10.15 2.31
C GLU A 75 2.16 10.56 2.78
N LYS A 76 1.13 10.34 1.95
CA LYS A 76 -0.24 10.70 2.30
C LYS A 76 -0.74 9.96 3.53
N PHE A 77 -0.41 8.69 3.66
CA PHE A 77 -0.79 7.89 4.83
C PHE A 77 -0.12 8.41 6.12
N ARG A 78 1.21 8.65 6.09
CA ARG A 78 1.95 9.20 7.25
C ARG A 78 1.49 10.59 7.65
N CYS A 79 1.02 11.40 6.70
CA CYS A 79 0.38 12.69 7.02
C CYS A 79 -0.88 12.54 7.88
N MET A 80 -1.55 11.38 7.89
CA MET A 80 -2.76 11.17 8.68
C MET A 80 -2.48 10.80 10.14
N GLU A 81 -1.35 10.15 10.46
CA GLU A 81 -1.02 9.60 11.78
C GLU A 81 -1.12 10.60 12.92
N ASN A 82 -0.73 11.85 12.65
CA ASN A 82 -0.68 12.90 13.66
C ASN A 82 -1.89 13.83 13.61
N THR A 83 -2.99 13.40 12.99
CA THR A 83 -4.20 14.21 12.80
C THR A 83 -5.37 13.65 13.61
N SER A 84 -6.36 14.50 13.87
CA SER A 84 -7.65 14.06 14.43
C SER A 84 -8.46 13.16 13.49
N MET A 85 -7.96 12.92 12.27
CA MET A 85 -8.57 12.05 11.26
C MET A 85 -8.02 10.61 11.34
N TRP A 86 -7.09 10.30 12.24
CA TRP A 86 -6.61 8.94 12.47
C TRP A 86 -7.62 8.13 13.29
N ASN A 87 -8.73 7.75 12.65
CA ASN A 87 -9.78 6.91 13.21
C ASN A 87 -10.65 6.32 12.10
N VAL A 88 -11.33 5.23 12.44
CA VAL A 88 -12.24 4.51 11.54
C VAL A 88 -13.32 5.39 10.92
N ASP A 89 -13.94 6.28 11.71
CA ASP A 89 -15.04 7.12 11.22
C ASP A 89 -14.58 8.05 10.10
N SER A 90 -13.38 8.59 10.25
CA SER A 90 -12.73 9.43 9.24
C SER A 90 -12.35 8.61 8.00
N VAL A 91 -11.87 7.38 8.15
CA VAL A 91 -11.57 6.50 7.00
C VAL A 91 -12.78 6.33 6.08
N LYS A 92 -13.98 6.23 6.67
CA LYS A 92 -15.23 6.03 5.92
C LYS A 92 -15.81 7.29 5.30
N THR A 93 -15.58 8.46 5.89
CA THR A 93 -16.32 9.68 5.57
C THR A 93 -15.46 10.78 4.96
N ASN A 94 -14.15 10.73 5.17
CA ASN A 94 -13.25 11.80 4.82
C ASN A 94 -12.72 11.65 3.37
N PRO A 95 -12.76 12.72 2.55
CA PRO A 95 -12.28 12.66 1.18
C PRO A 95 -10.76 12.43 1.06
N THR A 96 -9.96 12.86 2.04
CA THR A 96 -8.52 12.59 2.08
C THR A 96 -8.24 11.11 2.24
N TRP A 97 -8.95 10.44 3.14
CA TRP A 97 -8.87 8.98 3.29
C TRP A 97 -9.31 8.28 2.02
N HIS A 98 -10.43 8.70 1.42
CA HIS A 98 -10.88 8.13 0.15
C HIS A 98 -9.81 8.23 -0.95
N ALA A 99 -9.08 9.35 -1.03
CA ALA A 99 -7.98 9.51 -1.98
C ALA A 99 -6.79 8.56 -1.71
N ILE A 100 -6.46 8.31 -0.44
CA ILE A 100 -5.43 7.32 -0.03
C ILE A 100 -5.85 5.91 -0.47
N LEU A 101 -7.09 5.53 -0.17
CA LEU A 101 -7.63 4.22 -0.49
C LEU A 101 -7.67 3.98 -2.01
N LEU A 102 -8.12 4.97 -2.78
CA LEU A 102 -8.12 4.91 -4.24
C LEU A 102 -6.71 4.78 -4.82
N LEU A 103 -5.73 5.49 -4.25
CA LEU A 103 -4.35 5.42 -4.71
C LEU A 103 -3.78 4.00 -4.52
N SER A 104 -4.11 3.33 -3.41
CA SER A 104 -3.75 1.92 -3.22
C SER A 104 -4.37 1.02 -4.28
N ASP A 105 -5.66 1.19 -4.59
CA ASP A 105 -6.34 0.40 -5.62
C ASP A 105 -5.80 0.66 -7.03
N GLU A 106 -5.41 1.90 -7.34
CA GLU A 106 -4.76 2.25 -8.59
C GLU A 106 -3.43 1.51 -8.75
N ILE A 107 -2.58 1.52 -7.71
CA ILE A 107 -1.30 0.80 -7.69
C ILE A 107 -1.53 -0.69 -7.93
N LYS A 108 -2.48 -1.32 -7.22
CA LYS A 108 -2.83 -2.73 -7.40
C LYS A 108 -3.29 -3.02 -8.83
N SER A 109 -4.11 -2.16 -9.43
CA SER A 109 -4.56 -2.32 -10.81
C SER A 109 -3.39 -2.24 -11.81
N MET A 110 -2.43 -1.35 -11.59
CA MET A 110 -1.23 -1.25 -12.43
C MET A 110 -0.38 -2.52 -12.36
N ILE A 111 -0.19 -3.08 -11.16
CA ILE A 111 0.54 -4.32 -10.95
C ILE A 111 -0.14 -5.48 -11.70
N GLN A 112 -1.46 -5.61 -11.56
CA GLN A 112 -2.24 -6.67 -12.22
C GLN A 112 -2.17 -6.56 -13.75
N LYS A 113 -2.26 -5.35 -14.31
CA LYS A 113 -2.13 -5.11 -15.76
C LYS A 113 -0.74 -5.49 -16.27
N LYS A 114 0.31 -5.25 -15.49
CA LYS A 114 1.69 -5.63 -15.83
C LYS A 114 1.89 -7.15 -15.82
N GLY A 115 1.23 -7.87 -14.90
CA GLY A 115 1.22 -9.33 -14.84
C GLY A 115 0.41 -10.00 -15.96
N GLY A 116 -0.53 -9.28 -16.57
CA GLY A 116 -1.36 -9.77 -17.69
C GLY A 116 -0.66 -9.89 -19.04
N HIS A 117 0.56 -9.35 -19.19
CA HIS A 117 1.33 -9.40 -20.44
C HIS A 117 2.24 -10.64 -20.57
N ASN A 118 2.18 -11.60 -19.65
CA ASN A 118 2.93 -12.86 -19.73
C ASN A 118 2.06 -14.10 -20.01
N ASN A 119 0.85 -13.93 -20.54
CA ASN A 119 0.07 -15.00 -21.14
C ASN A 119 -0.59 -14.48 -22.42
N ILE A 120 0.09 -14.67 -23.55
CA ILE A 120 -0.36 -15.22 -24.86
C ILE A 120 0.83 -15.11 -25.82
#